data_AF-U4PUK2-F1
#
_entry.id   AF-U4PUK2-F1
#
_cell.length_a   1.000
_cell.length_b   1.000
_cell.length_c   1.000
_cell.angle_alpha   90.00
_cell.angle_beta   90.00
_cell.angle_gamma   90.00
#
_symmetry.space_group_name_H-M   'P 1'
#
loop_
_entity.id
_entity.type
_entity.pdbx_description
1 polymer ?
#
loop_
_entity_poly.entity_id
_entity_poly.type
_entity_poly.pdbx_seq_one_letter_code
_entity_poly.pdbx_strand_id
1 'polypeptide(L)'
;MSKNVFDKLAQREHENDTKLGMPSTDAAHFDRRMHLMSVLTGGDGFSNFQKEVRKFADGTTRGDRKRAARDAANAKVSEHRLPIYMHSAARRRALADEVRIAA
;
A
#
# COMPACT_ATOMS: atom_id res chain seq x y z
N MET A 1 -41.90 13.79 -11.78
CA MET A 1 -41.59 15.16 -11.30
C MET A 1 -42.37 15.40 -10.03
N SER A 2 -41.71 15.73 -8.91
CA SER A 2 -42.41 16.08 -7.67
C SER A 2 -43.32 17.29 -7.91
N LYS A 3 -44.55 17.24 -7.37
CA LYS A 3 -45.53 18.34 -7.50
C LYS A 3 -45.26 19.46 -6.48
N ASN A 4 -44.49 19.17 -5.43
CA ASN A 4 -44.15 20.10 -4.36
C ASN A 4 -42.93 20.98 -4.75
N VAL A 5 -43.06 22.29 -4.57
CA VAL A 5 -42.00 23.26 -4.86
C VAL A 5 -40.80 23.07 -3.93
N PHE A 6 -41.03 22.70 -2.68
CA PHE A 6 -39.95 22.47 -1.71
C PHE A 6 -39.08 21.27 -2.11
N ASP A 7 -39.68 20.19 -2.59
CA ASP A 7 -38.95 19.02 -3.07
C ASP A 7 -38.08 19.38 -4.28
N LYS A 8 -38.57 20.24 -5.19
CA LYS A 8 -37.78 20.69 -6.34
C LYS A 8 -36.58 21.54 -5.93
N LEU A 9 -36.75 22.42 -4.94
CA LEU A 9 -35.66 23.22 -4.40
C LEU A 9 -34.63 22.31 -3.71
N ALA A 10 -35.08 21.40 -2.85
CA ALA A 10 -34.19 20.44 -2.19
C ALA A 10 -33.43 19.57 -3.18
N GLN A 11 -34.09 19.09 -4.25
CA GLN A 11 -33.45 18.33 -5.31
C GLN A 11 -32.36 19.13 -6.02
N ARG A 12 -32.62 20.41 -6.34
CA ARG A 12 -31.66 21.29 -7.01
C ARG A 12 -30.42 21.56 -6.15
N GLU A 13 -30.63 21.80 -4.86
CA GLU A 13 -29.54 21.99 -3.89
C GLU A 13 -28.69 20.73 -3.77
N HIS A 14 -29.33 19.56 -3.71
CA HIS A 14 -28.65 18.27 -3.66
C HIS A 14 -27.85 17.98 -4.94
N GLU A 15 -28.40 18.28 -6.11
CA GLU A 15 -27.70 18.14 -7.39
C GLU A 15 -26.46 19.05 -7.47
N ASN A 16 -26.56 20.28 -6.96
CA ASN A 16 -25.42 21.20 -6.85
C ASN A 16 -24.32 20.66 -5.92
N ASP A 17 -24.64 19.90 -4.88
CA ASP A 17 -23.63 19.35 -3.96
C ASP A 17 -22.98 18.05 -4.47
N THR A 18 -23.74 17.24 -5.22
CA THR A 18 -23.33 15.87 -5.58
C THR A 18 -22.82 15.71 -7.00
N LYS A 19 -23.25 16.55 -7.95
CA LYS A 19 -22.95 16.35 -9.37
C LYS A 19 -21.54 16.81 -9.72
N LEU A 20 -20.73 15.87 -10.21
CA LEU A 20 -19.38 16.16 -10.72
C LEU A 20 -19.45 17.04 -11.97
N GLY A 21 -18.52 17.98 -12.09
CA GLY A 21 -18.39 18.88 -13.25
C GLY A 21 -19.30 20.11 -13.24
N MET A 22 -20.18 20.28 -12.25
CA MET A 22 -20.96 21.50 -12.05
C MET A 22 -20.22 22.42 -11.06
N PRO A 23 -19.95 23.70 -11.40
CA PRO A 23 -19.31 24.64 -10.48
C PRO A 23 -20.22 24.92 -9.28
N SER A 24 -19.63 25.08 -8.09
CA SER A 24 -20.38 25.49 -6.90
C SER A 24 -20.98 26.88 -7.12
N THR A 25 -22.27 27.03 -6.82
CA THR A 25 -22.98 28.31 -6.95
C THR A 25 -22.65 29.29 -5.83
N ASP A 26 -22.28 28.78 -4.65
CA ASP A 26 -21.82 29.57 -3.51
C ASP A 26 -20.71 28.84 -2.71
N ALA A 27 -20.17 29.50 -1.70
CA ALA A 27 -19.14 28.93 -0.82
C ALA A 27 -19.69 27.76 0.02
N ALA A 28 -20.96 27.81 0.42
CA ALA A 28 -21.55 26.77 1.25
C ALA A 28 -21.69 25.43 0.50
N HIS A 29 -22.05 25.46 -0.78
CA HIS A 29 -22.05 24.30 -1.67
C HIS A 29 -20.65 23.72 -1.85
N PHE A 30 -19.64 24.58 -1.98
CA PHE A 30 -18.26 24.13 -2.06
C PHE A 30 -17.84 23.39 -0.78
N ASP A 31 -18.09 23.97 0.39
CA ASP A 31 -17.74 23.35 1.67
C ASP A 31 -18.48 22.04 1.90
N ARG A 32 -19.79 21.99 1.60
CA ARG A 32 -20.60 20.77 1.67
C ARG A 32 -20.06 19.67 0.77
N ARG A 33 -19.68 20.01 -0.47
CA ARG A 33 -19.10 19.06 -1.42
C ARG A 33 -17.75 18.55 -0.93
N MET A 34 -16.87 19.43 -0.46
CA MET A 34 -15.56 19.03 0.07
C MET A 34 -15.70 18.13 1.30
N HIS A 35 -16.63 18.47 2.19
CA HIS A 35 -16.95 17.64 3.35
C HIS A 35 -17.48 16.27 2.94
N LEU A 36 -18.45 16.21 2.01
CA LEU A 36 -18.98 14.95 1.49
C LEU A 36 -17.87 14.08 0.88
N MET A 37 -17.00 14.66 0.07
CA MET A 37 -15.88 13.93 -0.55
C MET A 37 -14.87 13.43 0.50
N SER A 38 -14.62 14.21 1.55
CA SER A 38 -13.79 13.78 2.69
C SER A 38 -14.43 12.60 3.43
N VAL A 39 -15.72 12.69 3.75
CA VAL A 39 -16.46 11.60 4.43
C VAL A 39 -16.48 10.32 3.59
N LEU A 40 -16.76 10.43 2.29
CA LEU A 40 -16.79 9.28 1.37
C LEU A 40 -15.43 8.59 1.25
N THR A 41 -14.33 9.33 1.38
CA THR A 41 -12.96 8.80 1.36
C THR A 41 -12.45 8.42 2.75
N GLY A 42 -13.26 8.56 3.79
CA GLY A 42 -12.85 8.28 5.17
C GLY A 42 -11.80 9.26 5.71
N GLY A 43 -11.62 10.43 5.08
CA GLY A 43 -10.59 11.41 5.42
C GLY A 43 -9.22 11.12 4.79
N ASP A 44 -9.05 9.98 4.12
CA ASP A 44 -7.79 9.61 3.47
C ASP A 44 -7.59 10.28 2.09
N GLY A 45 -8.55 11.12 1.69
CA GLY A 45 -8.63 11.76 0.38
C GLY A 45 -8.88 10.74 -0.74
N PHE A 46 -9.06 11.23 -1.97
CA PHE A 46 -9.00 10.36 -3.15
C PHE A 46 -7.53 9.98 -3.40
N SER A 47 -6.98 9.15 -2.52
CA SER A 47 -5.73 8.46 -2.82
C SER A 47 -6.02 7.42 -3.90
N ASN A 48 -5.10 7.28 -4.86
CA ASN A 48 -5.13 6.10 -5.72
C ASN A 48 -5.05 4.89 -4.79
N PHE A 49 -6.11 4.08 -4.72
CA PHE A 49 -6.06 2.78 -4.05
C PHE A 49 -4.73 2.12 -4.38
N GLN A 50 -4.08 1.49 -3.38
CA GLN A 50 -2.80 0.84 -3.62
C GLN A 50 -2.96 -0.09 -4.82
N LYS A 51 -2.28 0.23 -5.93
CA LYS A 51 -2.37 -0.56 -7.15
C LYS A 51 -2.09 -2.00 -6.79
N GLU A 52 -2.99 -2.90 -7.17
CA GLU A 52 -2.77 -4.32 -6.96
C GLU A 52 -1.39 -4.69 -7.52
N VAL A 53 -0.57 -5.34 -6.69
CA VAL A 53 0.79 -5.68 -7.06
C VAL A 53 0.73 -6.66 -8.22
N ARG A 54 1.30 -6.28 -9.36
CA ARG A 54 1.34 -7.15 -10.56
C ARG A 54 1.93 -8.51 -10.19
N LYS A 55 1.12 -9.55 -10.37
CA LYS A 55 1.53 -10.94 -10.27
C LYS A 55 1.92 -11.47 -11.65
N PHE A 56 2.87 -12.39 -11.68
CA PHE A 56 3.19 -13.15 -12.89
C PHE A 56 2.24 -14.35 -13.02
N ALA A 57 2.34 -15.10 -14.13
CA ALA A 57 1.48 -16.25 -14.42
C ALA A 57 1.58 -17.38 -13.36
N ASP A 58 2.67 -17.41 -12.61
CA ASP A 58 2.92 -18.33 -11.49
C ASP A 58 2.40 -17.80 -10.13
N GLY A 59 1.69 -16.67 -10.13
CA GLY A 59 1.16 -16.04 -8.92
C GLY A 59 2.16 -15.26 -8.08
N THR A 60 3.45 -15.25 -8.46
CA THR A 60 4.50 -14.56 -7.69
C THR A 60 4.56 -13.07 -8.01
N THR A 61 4.97 -12.24 -7.04
CA THR A 61 5.33 -10.85 -7.32
C THR A 61 6.81 -10.72 -7.68
N ARG A 62 7.20 -9.58 -8.27
CA ARG A 62 8.62 -9.24 -8.48
C ARG A 62 9.42 -9.27 -7.17
N GLY A 63 8.80 -8.84 -6.07
CA GLY A 63 9.42 -8.84 -4.74
C GLY A 63 9.73 -10.25 -4.25
N ASP A 64 8.80 -11.18 -4.48
CA ASP A 64 8.96 -12.58 -4.07
C ASP A 64 10.08 -13.26 -4.85
N ARG A 65 10.14 -13.04 -6.18
CA ARG A 65 11.25 -13.54 -7.00
C ARG A 65 12.60 -13.01 -6.54
N LYS A 66 12.67 -11.73 -6.16
CA LYS A 66 13.89 -11.11 -5.64
C LYS A 66 14.30 -11.69 -4.28
N ARG A 67 13.33 -11.99 -3.40
CA ARG A 67 13.58 -12.68 -2.12
C ARG A 67 14.09 -14.10 -2.34
N ALA A 68 13.38 -14.89 -3.15
CA ALA A 68 13.79 -16.25 -3.49
C ALA A 68 15.20 -16.32 -4.10
N ALA A 69 15.53 -15.41 -5.02
CA ALA A 69 16.87 -15.34 -5.60
C ALA A 69 17.96 -15.02 -4.55
N ARG A 70 17.65 -14.14 -3.59
CA ARG A 70 18.56 -13.82 -2.49
C ARG A 70 18.75 -15.03 -1.57
N ASP A 71 17.68 -15.72 -1.23
CA ASP A 71 17.73 -16.87 -0.34
C ASP A 71 18.52 -18.03 -0.98
N ALA A 72 18.31 -18.28 -2.28
CA ALA A 72 19.09 -19.25 -3.04
C ALA A 72 20.58 -18.87 -3.14
N ALA A 73 20.89 -17.59 -3.33
CA ALA A 73 22.27 -17.11 -3.34
C ALA A 73 22.93 -17.27 -1.97
N ASN A 74 22.22 -16.94 -0.89
CA ASN A 74 22.71 -17.09 0.48
C ASN A 74 22.93 -18.56 0.86
N ALA A 75 22.04 -19.47 0.45
CA ALA A 75 22.21 -20.90 0.66
C ALA A 75 23.50 -21.42 0.02
N LYS A 76 23.73 -21.11 -1.27
CA LYS A 76 24.97 -21.49 -1.99
C LYS A 76 26.25 -20.94 -1.36
N VAL A 77 26.19 -19.75 -0.77
CA VAL A 77 27.35 -19.13 -0.11
C VAL A 77 27.72 -19.84 1.20
N SER A 78 26.78 -20.56 1.84
CA SER A 78 27.00 -21.19 3.14
C SER A 78 27.67 -22.57 3.10
N GLU A 79 27.57 -23.29 1.99
CA GLU A 79 27.90 -24.73 1.97
C GLU A 79 29.39 -25.06 1.76
N HIS A 80 30.20 -24.19 1.14
CA HIS A 80 31.56 -24.57 0.70
C HIS A 80 32.66 -23.50 0.82
N ARG A 81 32.45 -22.41 1.57
CA ARG A 81 33.43 -21.31 1.62
C ARG A 81 34.33 -21.35 2.85
N LEU A 82 35.62 -21.14 2.62
CA LEU A 82 36.59 -20.89 3.71
C LEU A 82 36.09 -19.75 4.61
N PRO A 83 36.32 -19.81 5.94
CA PRO A 83 35.82 -18.83 6.90
C PRO A 83 36.15 -17.36 6.56
N ILE A 84 37.26 -17.12 5.84
CA ILE A 84 37.67 -15.79 5.37
C ILE A 84 36.62 -15.10 4.46
N TYR A 85 35.78 -15.88 3.78
CA TYR A 85 34.75 -15.38 2.88
C TYR A 85 33.34 -15.35 3.50
N MET A 86 33.20 -15.78 4.76
CA MET A 86 31.96 -15.66 5.51
C MET A 86 31.72 -14.22 5.97
N HIS A 87 30.45 -13.84 6.13
CA HIS A 87 30.10 -12.59 6.78
C HIS A 87 30.63 -12.56 8.23
N SER A 88 31.08 -11.40 8.73
CA SER A 88 31.72 -11.27 10.05
C SER A 88 30.86 -11.79 11.21
N ALA A 89 29.54 -11.65 11.11
CA ALA A 89 28.60 -12.20 12.09
C ALA A 89 28.54 -13.74 12.09
N ALA A 90 28.62 -14.37 10.91
CA ALA A 90 28.62 -15.82 10.78
C ALA A 90 29.93 -16.42 11.33
N ARG A 91 31.07 -15.79 11.04
CA ARG A 91 32.38 -16.17 11.61
C ARG A 91 32.37 -16.19 13.14
N ARG A 92 31.81 -15.13 13.76
CA ARG A 92 31.74 -15.02 15.23
C ARG A 92 30.87 -16.11 15.86
N ARG A 93 29.80 -16.55 15.18
CA ARG A 93 28.96 -17.66 15.66
C ARG A 93 29.69 -19.00 15.56
N ALA A 94 30.32 -19.28 14.42
CA ALA A 94 31.07 -20.52 14.23
C ALA A 94 32.20 -20.69 15.26
N LEU A 95 32.98 -19.63 15.52
CA LEU A 95 34.01 -19.64 16.57
C LEU A 95 33.43 -19.86 17.98
N ALA A 96 32.27 -19.26 18.28
CA ALA A 96 31.62 -19.44 19.58
C ALA A 96 31.10 -20.88 19.76
N ASP A 97 30.63 -21.52 18.69
CA ASP A 97 30.15 -22.90 18.72
C ASP A 97 31.33 -23.89 18.83
N GLU A 98 32.46 -23.64 18.17
CA GLU A 98 33.70 -24.43 18.35
C GLU A 98 34.20 -24.40 19.80
N VAL A 99 34.22 -23.23 20.43
CA VAL A 99 34.65 -23.08 21.84
C VAL A 99 33.70 -23.81 22.80
N ARG A 100 32.40 -23.86 22.50
CA ARG A 100 31.40 -24.60 23.31
C ARG A 100 31.54 -26.12 23.20
N ILE A 101 31.92 -26.63 22.03
CA ILE A 101 32.10 -28.07 21.81
C ILE A 101 33.42 -28.56 22.45
N ALA A 102 34.42 -27.68 22.58
CA ALA A 102 35.72 -27.99 23.17
C ALA A 102 35.77 -27.88 24.70
N ALA A 103 34.71 -27.38 25.35
CA ALA A 103 34.58 -27.22 26.81
C ALA A 103 33.74 -28.35 27.42
#